data_AF-A0A941ZBF7-F1
#
_entry.id   AF-A0A941ZBF7-F1
#
_cell.length_a   1.000
_cell.length_b   1.000
_cell.length_c   1.000
_cell.angle_alpha   90.00
_cell.angle_beta   90.00
_cell.angle_gamma   90.00
#
_symmetry.space_group_name_H-M   'P 1'
#
loop_
_entity.id
_entity.type
_entity.pdbx_description
1 polymer ?
#
loop_
_entity_poly.entity_id
_entity_poly.type
_entity_poly.pdbx_seq_one_letter_code
_entity_poly.pdbx_strand_id
1 'polypeptide(L)'
;MVRVILMLLILLTGSVCHAFAGEDTNSQNKAIETPDDSRNLTFQYKNIGDQYTTQDNYKAASPYYIKALSMGREYLSLEERLQIAIYLSWAGEMHESLNELDLILEASPSNLKARIHRARVLSWSGRLDKSINEADNILKDYPDNRDAMLVKANALRWKGLSWKALPIYHQILEKGEDFDTHLGITYAQLSAGDIRGAKQNRNLLTPSYPYQEKEKKELNDYMDRIVRPTISVGYNYYHDSDENITNRYLAGLGFWTGNWKNELTYRHTDAKNDAIDNRADDFSFRTYAKLTGIFGIGGGLGLTQMANDKSDDHITWNLKADVNFINGTAGVSVARDVFTDTAELIENRIRHTTTSIFLSQKLTDRWAVNGTYRYRDYSDDN
;
A
#
# COMPACT_ATOMS: atom_id res chain seq x y z
N MET A 1 8.32 1.52 16.42
CA MET A 1 8.85 1.24 17.76
C MET A 1 9.59 2.49 18.20
N VAL A 2 9.12 3.10 19.29
CA VAL A 2 9.60 4.36 19.86
C VAL A 2 10.97 4.17 20.51
N ARG A 3 11.76 5.26 20.54
CA ARG A 3 13.01 5.55 21.28
C ARG A 3 14.25 5.67 20.37
N VAL A 4 15.14 6.65 20.50
CA VAL A 4 15.30 7.78 21.44
C VAL A 4 16.33 8.72 20.79
N ILE A 5 16.07 10.03 20.88
CA ILE A 5 17.03 11.11 20.64
C ILE A 5 17.95 11.18 21.87
N LEU A 6 19.26 11.18 21.71
CA LEU A 6 20.14 11.79 22.71
C LEU A 6 21.30 12.55 22.06
N MET A 7 21.30 13.83 22.41
CA MET A 7 22.21 14.93 22.12
C MET A 7 23.50 14.76 22.94
N LEU A 8 24.66 15.13 22.39
CA LEU A 8 25.79 15.52 23.23
C LEU A 8 26.67 16.56 22.52
N LEU A 9 26.65 17.76 23.09
CA LEU A 9 27.44 18.92 22.74
C LEU A 9 27.98 19.44 24.07
N ILE A 10 29.28 19.27 24.33
CA ILE A 10 29.99 19.96 25.42
C ILE A 10 31.30 20.51 24.84
N LEU A 11 31.39 21.84 24.92
CA LEU A 11 32.52 22.68 24.57
C LEU A 11 33.61 22.64 25.65
N LEU A 12 34.85 22.55 25.18
CA LEU A 12 36.02 23.38 25.53
C LEU A 12 36.17 23.91 26.97
N THR A 13 37.26 23.49 27.60
CA THR A 13 38.17 24.36 28.37
C THR A 13 39.62 23.94 28.07
N GLY A 14 40.43 24.87 27.54
CA GLY A 14 41.90 24.74 27.44
C GLY A 14 42.58 24.90 28.80
N SER A 15 43.90 24.92 28.99
CA SER A 15 45.09 24.84 28.13
C SER A 15 46.25 24.53 29.08
N VAL A 16 47.20 23.64 28.77
CA VAL A 16 48.59 23.81 29.23
C VAL A 16 49.54 23.24 28.17
N CYS A 17 50.39 24.14 27.67
CA CYS A 17 51.52 23.89 26.80
C CYS A 17 52.57 23.04 27.51
N HIS A 18 53.08 21.98 26.88
CA HIS A 18 54.47 21.54 27.01
C HIS A 18 54.93 21.04 25.64
N ALA A 19 55.92 21.74 25.09
CA ALA A 19 56.62 21.35 23.88
C ALA A 19 57.57 20.19 24.20
N PHE A 20 57.46 19.10 23.45
CA PHE A 20 58.55 18.15 23.26
C PHE A 20 58.57 17.75 21.79
N ALA A 21 59.68 18.05 21.12
CA ALA A 21 59.98 17.60 19.77
C ALA A 21 60.46 16.15 19.82
N GLY A 22 60.06 15.34 18.85
CA GLY A 22 60.66 14.04 18.59
C GLY A 22 59.69 12.98 18.09
N GLU A 23 59.91 12.55 16.85
CA GLU A 23 59.52 11.25 16.27
C GLU A 23 58.12 11.12 15.63
N ASP A 24 58.09 11.59 14.39
CA ASP A 24 57.52 10.95 13.20
C ASP A 24 57.44 9.40 13.30
N THR A 25 56.36 8.86 13.84
CA THR A 25 56.04 7.41 13.76
C THR A 25 54.53 7.17 13.76
N ASN A 26 53.83 7.59 12.70
CA ASN A 26 52.57 6.92 12.37
C ASN A 26 52.14 7.02 10.91
N SER A 27 53.14 7.05 10.02
CA SER A 27 52.95 6.95 8.58
C SER A 27 53.31 5.56 8.05
N GLN A 28 53.10 4.47 8.79
CA GLN A 28 53.25 3.11 8.24
C GLN A 28 52.29 2.12 8.93
N ASN A 29 51.12 1.93 8.34
CA ASN A 29 50.43 0.62 8.28
C ASN A 29 49.20 0.68 7.34
N LYS A 30 49.38 1.20 6.12
CA LYS A 30 48.65 0.65 4.98
C LYS A 30 49.55 -0.42 4.41
N ALA A 31 49.34 -1.67 4.82
CA ALA A 31 49.86 -2.80 4.08
C ALA A 31 49.45 -2.58 2.61
N ILE A 32 50.43 -2.48 1.72
CA ILE A 32 50.18 -2.44 0.29
C ILE A 32 49.68 -3.85 -0.03
N GLU A 33 48.36 -4.03 -0.08
CA GLU A 33 47.77 -5.29 -0.55
C GLU A 33 48.34 -5.56 -1.94
N THR A 34 49.03 -6.68 -2.10
CA THR A 34 49.54 -7.07 -3.41
C THR A 34 48.36 -7.47 -4.30
N PRO A 35 48.47 -7.39 -5.65
CA PRO A 35 47.39 -7.84 -6.54
C PRO A 35 46.93 -9.29 -6.29
N ASP A 36 47.83 -10.16 -5.83
CA ASP A 36 47.49 -11.53 -5.43
C ASP A 36 46.69 -11.57 -4.11
N ASP A 37 46.98 -10.66 -3.16
CA ASP A 37 46.20 -10.53 -1.92
C ASP A 37 44.78 -10.04 -2.20
N SER A 38 44.62 -9.00 -3.03
CA SER A 38 43.31 -8.45 -3.38
C SER A 38 42.44 -9.47 -4.14
N ARG A 39 43.06 -10.25 -5.04
CA ARG A 39 42.38 -11.36 -5.72
C ARG A 39 41.94 -12.46 -4.75
N ASN A 40 42.82 -12.89 -3.85
CA ASN A 40 42.51 -13.93 -2.87
C ASN A 40 41.40 -13.49 -1.91
N LEU A 41 41.46 -12.24 -1.42
CA LEU A 41 40.44 -11.66 -0.56
C LEU A 41 39.09 -11.54 -1.25
N THR A 42 39.08 -11.17 -2.55
CA THR A 42 37.85 -11.13 -3.36
C THR A 42 37.11 -12.47 -3.34
N PHE A 43 37.82 -13.56 -3.67
CA PHE A 43 37.20 -14.90 -3.69
C PHE A 43 36.89 -15.42 -2.29
N GLN A 44 37.69 -15.10 -1.28
CA GLN A 44 37.39 -15.45 0.11
C GLN A 44 36.06 -14.85 0.55
N TYR A 45 35.87 -13.54 0.35
CA TYR A 45 34.63 -12.87 0.71
C TYR A 45 33.45 -13.35 -0.12
N LYS A 46 33.63 -13.56 -1.43
CA LYS A 46 32.58 -14.15 -2.28
C LYS A 46 32.14 -15.51 -1.74
N ASN A 47 33.08 -16.40 -1.41
CA ASN A 47 32.77 -17.74 -0.90
C ASN A 47 32.02 -17.70 0.43
N ILE A 48 32.35 -16.77 1.33
CA ILE A 48 31.60 -16.58 2.58
C ILE A 48 30.17 -16.10 2.27
N GLY A 49 30.01 -15.15 1.33
CA GLY A 49 28.70 -14.75 0.83
C GLY A 49 27.91 -15.94 0.30
N ASP A 50 28.52 -16.75 -0.55
CA ASP A 50 27.91 -17.94 -1.14
C ASP A 50 27.45 -18.94 -0.07
N GLN A 51 28.25 -19.17 0.98
CA GLN A 51 27.87 -20.02 2.13
C GLN A 51 26.63 -19.52 2.88
N TYR A 52 26.44 -18.20 2.98
CA TYR A 52 25.20 -17.66 3.55
C TYR A 52 24.02 -17.77 2.58
N THR A 53 24.24 -17.63 1.27
CA THR A 53 23.17 -17.80 0.28
C THR A 53 22.66 -19.23 0.17
N THR A 54 23.49 -20.26 0.38
CA THR A 54 23.02 -21.66 0.44
C THR A 54 22.07 -21.91 1.61
N GLN A 55 22.03 -21.00 2.59
CA GLN A 55 21.11 -21.02 3.73
C GLN A 55 19.93 -20.04 3.54
N ASP A 56 19.74 -19.50 2.32
CA ASP A 56 18.79 -18.43 2.01
C ASP A 56 18.96 -17.16 2.86
N ASN A 57 20.14 -16.97 3.47
CA ASN A 57 20.43 -15.84 4.35
C ASN A 57 21.11 -14.69 3.59
N TYR A 58 20.38 -14.12 2.63
CA TYR A 58 20.87 -13.02 1.77
C TYR A 58 21.34 -11.80 2.57
N LYS A 59 20.68 -11.52 3.71
CA LYS A 59 21.03 -10.40 4.58
C LYS A 59 22.38 -10.58 5.27
N ALA A 60 22.75 -11.81 5.65
CA ALA A 60 24.09 -12.10 6.17
C ALA A 60 25.13 -12.19 5.05
N ALA A 61 24.74 -12.59 3.83
CA ALA A 61 25.62 -12.66 2.68
C ALA A 61 26.04 -11.27 2.16
N SER A 62 25.14 -10.28 2.18
CA SER A 62 25.35 -8.97 1.56
C SER A 62 26.65 -8.24 1.94
N PRO A 63 27.08 -8.13 3.23
CA PRO A 63 28.32 -7.43 3.55
C PRO A 63 29.56 -8.11 2.95
N TYR A 64 29.54 -9.43 2.76
CA TYR A 64 30.67 -10.16 2.17
C TYR A 64 30.72 -9.96 0.67
N TYR A 65 29.58 -9.94 -0.01
CA TYR A 65 29.55 -9.62 -1.42
C TYR A 65 29.98 -8.17 -1.72
N ILE A 66 29.55 -7.21 -0.90
CA ILE A 66 30.02 -5.82 -1.03
C ILE A 66 31.54 -5.76 -0.84
N LYS A 67 32.09 -6.49 0.13
CA LYS A 67 33.54 -6.60 0.31
C LYS A 67 34.22 -7.23 -0.90
N ALA A 68 33.71 -8.34 -1.42
CA ALA A 68 34.28 -8.99 -2.61
C ALA A 68 34.35 -8.03 -3.81
N LEU A 69 33.27 -7.31 -4.08
CA LEU A 69 33.24 -6.29 -5.15
C LEU A 69 34.22 -5.14 -4.89
N SER A 70 34.43 -4.74 -3.64
CA SER A 70 35.38 -3.67 -3.27
C SER A 70 36.85 -4.09 -3.34
N MET A 71 37.15 -5.38 -3.12
CA MET A 71 38.53 -5.90 -3.11
C MET A 71 39.08 -6.08 -4.51
N GLY A 72 38.24 -6.46 -5.47
CA GLY A 72 38.71 -6.71 -6.83
C GLY A 72 37.60 -7.19 -7.75
N ARG A 73 36.67 -6.28 -8.06
CA ARG A 73 35.56 -6.50 -9.00
C ARG A 73 36.04 -7.07 -10.33
N GLU A 74 37.19 -6.63 -10.83
CA GLU A 74 37.80 -7.04 -12.08
C GLU A 74 38.20 -8.52 -12.13
N TYR A 75 38.36 -9.16 -10.97
CA TYR A 75 38.64 -10.60 -10.89
C TYR A 75 37.38 -11.46 -11.02
N LEU A 76 36.20 -10.85 -10.92
CA LEU A 76 34.92 -11.53 -11.04
C LEU A 76 34.38 -11.39 -12.47
N SER A 77 33.88 -12.49 -13.02
CA SER A 77 33.18 -12.46 -14.30
C SER A 77 31.90 -11.61 -14.22
N LEU A 78 31.41 -11.12 -15.37
CA LEU A 78 30.13 -10.40 -15.41
C LEU A 78 28.96 -11.24 -14.89
N GLU A 79 28.99 -12.57 -15.07
CA GLU A 79 27.94 -13.45 -14.55
C GLU A 79 28.01 -13.56 -13.02
N GLU A 80 29.21 -13.67 -12.43
CA GLU A 80 29.37 -13.66 -10.97
C GLU A 80 28.94 -12.33 -10.36
N ARG A 81 29.33 -11.22 -11.00
CA ARG A 81 28.92 -9.87 -10.58
C ARG A 81 27.40 -9.69 -10.67
N LEU A 82 26.78 -10.20 -11.73
CA LEU A 82 25.33 -10.20 -11.90
C LEU A 82 24.65 -11.02 -10.79
N GLN A 83 25.17 -12.21 -10.49
CA GLN A 83 24.63 -13.06 -9.43
C GLN A 83 24.73 -12.39 -8.06
N ILE A 84 25.87 -11.74 -7.77
CA ILE A 84 26.04 -10.92 -6.57
C ILE A 84 25.00 -9.79 -6.53
N ALA A 85 24.83 -9.04 -7.62
CA ALA A 85 23.86 -7.96 -7.67
C ALA A 85 22.42 -8.45 -7.43
N ILE A 86 22.09 -9.66 -7.91
CA ILE A 86 20.81 -10.32 -7.61
C ILE A 86 20.66 -10.59 -6.12
N TYR A 87 21.66 -11.20 -5.48
CA TYR A 87 21.60 -11.47 -4.04
C TYR A 87 21.56 -10.22 -3.19
N LEU A 88 22.28 -9.16 -3.57
CA LEU A 88 22.19 -7.85 -2.92
C LEU A 88 20.76 -7.29 -2.97
N SER A 89 20.07 -7.44 -4.11
CA SER A 89 18.67 -7.00 -4.19
C SER A 89 17.73 -7.79 -3.27
N TRP A 90 17.93 -9.10 -3.13
CA TRP A 90 17.13 -9.93 -2.23
C TRP A 90 17.46 -9.68 -0.75
N ALA A 91 18.68 -9.24 -0.45
CA ALA A 91 19.09 -8.80 0.87
C ALA A 91 18.49 -7.44 1.30
N GLY A 92 17.93 -6.69 0.34
CA GLY A 92 17.42 -5.33 0.56
C GLY A 92 18.42 -4.22 0.23
N GLU A 93 19.63 -4.55 -0.22
CA GLU A 93 20.70 -3.61 -0.61
C GLU A 93 20.45 -3.11 -2.04
N MET A 94 19.34 -2.38 -2.20
CA MET A 94 18.82 -1.95 -3.51
C MET A 94 19.75 -0.95 -4.21
N HIS A 95 20.51 -0.14 -3.44
CA HIS A 95 21.41 0.86 -4.01
C HIS A 95 22.65 0.21 -4.61
N GLU A 96 23.26 -0.69 -3.85
CA GLU A 96 24.45 -1.46 -4.19
C GLU A 96 24.18 -2.38 -5.38
N SER A 97 23.01 -3.05 -5.37
CA SER A 97 22.55 -3.86 -6.50
C SER A 97 22.41 -3.02 -7.78
N LEU A 98 21.76 -1.86 -7.73
CA LEU A 98 21.60 -1.00 -8.91
C LEU A 98 22.93 -0.48 -9.42
N ASN A 99 23.83 -0.05 -8.53
CA ASN A 99 25.15 0.43 -8.91
C ASN A 99 25.95 -0.67 -9.64
N GLU A 100 25.93 -1.90 -9.12
CA GLU A 100 26.62 -3.02 -9.75
C GLU A 100 26.00 -3.41 -11.10
N LEU A 101 24.67 -3.37 -11.22
CA LEU A 101 23.97 -3.60 -12.50
C LEU A 101 24.28 -2.52 -13.54
N ASP A 102 24.33 -1.25 -13.14
CA ASP A 102 24.70 -0.14 -14.03
C ASP A 102 26.12 -0.37 -14.61
N LEU A 103 27.08 -0.76 -13.77
CA LEU A 103 28.45 -1.08 -14.20
C LEU A 103 28.55 -2.32 -15.09
N ILE A 104 27.70 -3.33 -14.88
CA ILE A 104 27.61 -4.50 -15.77
C ILE A 104 27.08 -4.06 -17.15
N LEU A 105 26.09 -3.17 -17.17
CA LEU A 105 25.47 -2.67 -18.40
C LEU A 105 26.35 -1.66 -19.13
N GLU A 106 27.25 -0.95 -18.45
CA GLU A 106 28.30 -0.17 -19.10
C GLU A 106 29.26 -1.06 -19.89
N ALA A 107 29.65 -2.20 -19.33
CA ALA A 107 30.54 -3.17 -19.99
C ALA A 107 29.80 -4.02 -21.05
N SER A 108 28.52 -4.31 -20.83
CA SER A 108 27.68 -5.14 -21.71
C SER A 108 26.25 -4.60 -21.79
N PRO A 109 26.01 -3.56 -22.62
CA PRO A 109 24.69 -2.92 -22.72
C PRO A 109 23.56 -3.85 -23.16
N SER A 110 23.90 -4.93 -23.89
CA SER A 110 22.95 -5.92 -24.39
C SER A 110 22.68 -7.06 -23.40
N ASN A 111 23.23 -7.04 -22.19
CA ASN A 111 22.99 -8.08 -21.19
C ASN A 111 21.53 -8.06 -20.71
N LEU A 112 20.69 -8.89 -21.34
CA LEU A 112 19.25 -8.93 -21.10
C LEU A 112 18.90 -9.26 -19.64
N LYS A 113 19.62 -10.20 -19.01
CA LYS A 113 19.40 -10.57 -17.61
C LYS A 113 19.63 -9.37 -16.68
N ALA A 114 20.72 -8.62 -16.91
CA ALA A 114 21.04 -7.42 -16.13
C ALA A 114 20.00 -6.31 -16.34
N ARG A 115 19.54 -6.07 -17.59
CA ARG A 115 18.47 -5.09 -17.90
C ARG A 115 17.16 -5.43 -17.17
N ILE A 116 16.71 -6.68 -17.26
CA ILE A 116 15.49 -7.17 -16.59
C ILE A 116 15.62 -7.03 -15.07
N HIS A 117 16.75 -7.47 -14.49
CA HIS A 117 16.94 -7.42 -13.05
C HIS A 117 17.03 -5.97 -12.55
N ARG A 118 17.68 -5.08 -13.29
CA ARG A 118 17.68 -3.63 -13.01
C ARG A 118 16.28 -3.06 -13.01
N ALA A 119 15.45 -3.39 -13.99
CA ALA A 119 14.04 -2.99 -14.02
C ALA A 119 13.28 -3.48 -12.78
N ARG A 120 13.55 -4.71 -12.32
CA ARG A 120 12.96 -5.30 -11.11
C ARG A 120 13.39 -4.55 -9.84
N VAL A 121 14.67 -4.26 -9.67
CA VAL A 121 15.20 -3.50 -8.51
C VAL A 121 14.71 -2.04 -8.52
N LEU A 122 14.56 -1.41 -9.68
CA LEU A 122 13.90 -0.11 -9.81
C LEU A 122 12.45 -0.18 -9.30
N SER A 123 11.73 -1.25 -9.61
CA SER A 123 10.36 -1.47 -9.13
C SER A 123 10.31 -1.62 -7.61
N TRP A 124 11.14 -2.50 -7.03
CA TRP A 124 11.23 -2.73 -5.59
C TRP A 124 11.69 -1.51 -4.79
N SER A 125 12.52 -0.65 -5.39
CA SER A 125 12.93 0.62 -4.79
C SER A 125 11.93 1.76 -4.96
N GLY A 126 10.71 1.48 -5.45
CA GLY A 126 9.65 2.47 -5.65
C GLY A 126 9.86 3.40 -6.84
N ARG A 127 10.91 3.21 -7.63
CA ARG A 127 11.21 3.97 -8.86
C ARG A 127 10.41 3.41 -10.03
N LEU A 128 9.09 3.37 -9.87
CA LEU A 128 8.15 2.66 -10.75
C LEU A 128 8.20 3.17 -12.20
N ASP A 129 8.30 4.48 -12.41
CA ASP A 129 8.39 5.05 -13.77
C ASP A 129 9.67 4.64 -14.50
N LYS A 130 10.79 4.60 -13.78
CA LYS A 130 12.06 4.13 -14.35
C LYS A 130 12.01 2.63 -14.66
N SER A 131 11.37 1.85 -13.79
CA SER A 131 11.15 0.42 -14.00
C SER A 131 10.31 0.14 -15.25
N ILE A 132 9.19 0.86 -15.41
CA ILE A 132 8.31 0.73 -16.57
C ILE A 132 9.05 1.10 -17.86
N ASN A 133 9.80 2.21 -17.86
CA ASN A 133 10.57 2.64 -19.04
C ASN A 133 11.66 1.62 -19.42
N GLU A 134 12.36 1.04 -18.44
CA GLU A 134 13.37 0.01 -18.69
C GLU A 134 12.73 -1.24 -19.28
N ALA A 135 11.61 -1.71 -18.71
CA ALA A 135 10.86 -2.84 -19.23
C ALA A 135 10.30 -2.58 -20.64
N ASP A 136 9.79 -1.39 -20.91
CA ASP A 136 9.33 -0.99 -22.25
C ASP A 136 10.46 -1.02 -23.27
N ASN A 137 11.66 -0.57 -22.89
CA ASN A 137 12.83 -0.65 -23.77
C ASN A 137 13.28 -2.09 -24.03
N ILE A 138 13.12 -3.00 -23.06
CA ILE A 138 13.40 -4.42 -23.27
C ILE A 138 12.37 -5.04 -24.23
N LEU A 139 11.08 -4.70 -24.04
CA LEU A 139 9.98 -5.25 -24.83
C LEU A 139 9.94 -4.73 -26.28
N LYS A 140 10.65 -3.65 -26.61
CA LYS A 140 10.85 -3.24 -28.01
C LYS A 140 11.65 -4.29 -28.79
N ASP A 141 12.70 -4.84 -28.15
CA ASP A 141 13.60 -5.81 -28.75
C ASP A 141 13.08 -7.25 -28.56
N TYR A 142 12.44 -7.49 -27.41
CA TYR A 142 11.94 -8.81 -26.98
C TYR A 142 10.47 -8.72 -26.55
N PRO A 143 9.52 -8.51 -27.48
CA PRO A 143 8.11 -8.24 -27.15
C PRO A 143 7.43 -9.35 -26.34
N ASP A 144 7.96 -10.55 -26.43
CA ASP A 144 7.44 -11.77 -25.82
C ASP A 144 8.19 -12.19 -24.55
N ASN A 145 9.10 -11.36 -24.06
CA ASN A 145 9.87 -11.68 -22.86
C ASN A 145 8.98 -11.61 -21.62
N ARG A 146 8.60 -12.80 -21.11
CA ARG A 146 7.74 -12.96 -19.93
C ARG A 146 8.20 -12.16 -18.72
N ASP A 147 9.50 -12.16 -18.41
CA ASP A 147 10.01 -11.47 -17.21
C ASP A 147 9.91 -9.95 -17.32
N ALA A 148 10.22 -9.36 -18.48
CA ALA A 148 10.06 -7.93 -18.72
C ALA A 148 8.58 -7.52 -18.67
N MET A 149 7.68 -8.33 -19.25
CA MET A 149 6.23 -8.14 -19.14
C MET A 149 5.77 -8.16 -17.69
N LEU A 150 6.22 -9.15 -16.91
CA LEU A 150 5.85 -9.29 -15.50
C LEU A 150 6.36 -8.11 -14.67
N VAL A 151 7.60 -7.66 -14.88
CA VAL A 151 8.15 -6.47 -14.21
C VAL A 151 7.32 -5.24 -14.52
N LYS A 152 6.98 -5.00 -15.79
CA LYS A 152 6.12 -3.89 -16.21
C LYS A 152 4.74 -3.94 -15.56
N ALA A 153 4.09 -5.11 -15.60
CA ALA A 153 2.76 -5.30 -15.02
C ALA A 153 2.77 -5.07 -13.50
N ASN A 154 3.78 -5.61 -12.79
CA ASN A 154 3.96 -5.38 -11.36
C ASN A 154 4.21 -3.90 -11.03
N ALA A 155 5.05 -3.21 -11.79
CA ALA A 155 5.32 -1.78 -11.59
C ALA A 155 4.05 -0.93 -11.83
N LEU A 156 3.27 -1.23 -12.87
CA LEU A 156 1.99 -0.57 -13.14
C LEU A 156 0.98 -0.80 -12.02
N ARG A 157 0.89 -2.04 -11.51
CA ARG A 157 0.03 -2.39 -10.37
C ARG A 157 0.43 -1.61 -9.12
N TRP A 158 1.71 -1.57 -8.77
CA TRP A 158 2.20 -0.79 -7.62
C TRP A 158 2.00 0.72 -7.80
N LYS A 159 1.94 1.21 -9.04
CA LYS A 159 1.58 2.60 -9.35
C LYS A 159 0.06 2.88 -9.19
N GLY A 160 -0.74 1.87 -8.86
CA GLY A 160 -2.21 1.97 -8.78
C GLY A 160 -2.91 1.89 -10.13
N LEU A 161 -2.19 1.55 -11.21
CA LEU A 161 -2.73 1.42 -12.56
C LEU A 161 -3.06 -0.05 -12.88
N SER A 162 -3.79 -0.72 -11.98
CA SER A 162 -4.15 -2.14 -12.11
C SER A 162 -4.86 -2.47 -13.43
N TRP A 163 -5.65 -1.54 -13.96
CA TRP A 163 -6.33 -1.69 -15.26
C TRP A 163 -5.37 -1.74 -16.46
N LYS A 164 -4.17 -1.15 -16.36
CA LYS A 164 -3.10 -1.30 -17.38
C LYS A 164 -2.27 -2.56 -17.16
N ALA A 165 -2.18 -3.05 -15.93
CA ALA A 165 -1.41 -4.25 -15.59
C ALA A 165 -2.12 -5.54 -16.02
N LEU A 166 -3.45 -5.63 -15.80
CA LEU A 166 -4.24 -6.83 -16.08
C LEU A 166 -4.10 -7.36 -17.52
N PRO A 167 -4.20 -6.54 -18.59
CA PRO A 167 -4.01 -7.03 -19.96
C PRO A 167 -2.63 -7.66 -20.19
N ILE A 168 -1.58 -7.10 -19.58
CA ILE A 168 -0.20 -7.62 -19.72
C ILE A 168 -0.08 -8.97 -19.01
N TYR A 169 -0.64 -9.12 -17.82
CA TYR A 169 -0.65 -10.41 -17.14
C TYR A 169 -1.42 -11.47 -17.94
N HIS A 170 -2.56 -11.13 -18.52
CA HIS A 170 -3.30 -12.06 -19.37
C HIS A 170 -2.50 -12.49 -20.60
N GLN A 171 -1.76 -11.58 -21.23
CA GLN A 171 -0.87 -11.91 -22.34
C GLN A 171 0.26 -12.88 -21.92
N ILE A 172 0.75 -12.82 -20.68
CA ILE A 172 1.70 -13.82 -20.16
C ILE A 172 1.02 -15.21 -20.08
N LEU A 173 -0.20 -15.26 -19.55
CA LEU A 173 -0.95 -16.52 -19.38
C LEU A 173 -1.41 -17.16 -20.69
N GLU A 174 -1.44 -16.43 -21.80
CA GLU A 174 -1.67 -17.01 -23.14
C GLU A 174 -0.64 -18.09 -23.50
N LYS A 175 0.56 -18.03 -22.89
CA LYS A 175 1.64 -19.00 -23.11
C LYS A 175 1.68 -20.14 -22.09
N GLY A 176 0.81 -20.11 -21.08
CA GLY A 176 0.72 -21.13 -20.05
C GLY A 176 0.55 -20.55 -18.64
N GLU A 177 0.16 -21.42 -17.71
CA GLU A 177 -0.03 -21.08 -16.30
C GLU A 177 1.29 -20.64 -15.67
N ASP A 178 1.23 -19.60 -14.85
CA ASP A 178 2.41 -18.99 -14.25
C ASP A 178 2.10 -18.43 -12.86
N PHE A 179 2.83 -18.93 -11.85
CA PHE A 179 2.56 -18.61 -10.44
C PHE A 179 2.65 -17.10 -10.15
N ASP A 180 3.74 -16.44 -10.53
CA ASP A 180 3.94 -15.02 -10.23
C ASP A 180 2.91 -14.14 -10.96
N THR A 181 2.47 -14.57 -12.13
CA THR A 181 1.45 -13.89 -12.93
C THR A 181 0.08 -14.01 -12.27
N HIS A 182 -0.32 -15.21 -11.81
CA HIS A 182 -1.54 -15.33 -11.01
C HIS A 182 -1.44 -14.54 -9.70
N LEU A 183 -0.27 -14.50 -9.06
CA LEU A 183 -0.07 -13.70 -7.85
C LEU A 183 -0.29 -12.22 -8.16
N GLY A 184 0.31 -11.73 -9.26
CA GLY A 184 0.15 -10.37 -9.77
C GLY A 184 -1.29 -10.00 -10.12
N ILE A 185 -2.01 -10.86 -10.86
CA ILE A 185 -3.43 -10.69 -11.19
C ILE A 185 -4.27 -10.61 -9.93
N THR A 186 -4.06 -11.52 -8.97
CA THR A 186 -4.85 -11.54 -7.73
C THR A 186 -4.71 -10.23 -6.97
N TYR A 187 -3.49 -9.73 -6.80
CA TYR A 187 -3.27 -8.43 -6.18
C TYR A 187 -3.85 -7.26 -7.00
N ALA A 188 -3.78 -7.32 -8.33
CA ALA A 188 -4.35 -6.28 -9.19
C ALA A 188 -5.88 -6.23 -9.06
N GLN A 189 -6.54 -7.39 -9.02
CA GLN A 189 -7.99 -7.52 -8.80
C GLN A 189 -8.42 -7.03 -7.43
N LEU A 190 -7.68 -7.38 -6.36
CA LEU A 190 -7.93 -6.86 -5.02
C LEU A 190 -7.85 -5.33 -4.98
N SER A 191 -6.82 -4.75 -5.61
CA SER A 191 -6.65 -3.29 -5.72
C SER A 191 -7.76 -2.63 -6.53
N ALA A 192 -8.27 -3.31 -7.56
CA ALA A 192 -9.39 -2.84 -8.38
C ALA A 192 -10.76 -3.00 -7.69
N GLY A 193 -10.84 -3.71 -6.56
CA GLY A 193 -12.10 -4.04 -5.89
C GLY A 193 -12.82 -5.28 -6.44
N ASP A 194 -12.19 -6.03 -7.35
CA ASP A 194 -12.71 -7.28 -7.89
C ASP A 194 -12.38 -8.46 -6.97
N ILE A 195 -13.07 -8.54 -5.84
CA ILE A 195 -12.86 -9.57 -4.82
C ILE A 195 -13.20 -10.98 -5.34
N ARG A 196 -14.20 -11.10 -6.20
CA ARG A 196 -14.63 -12.35 -6.81
C ARG A 196 -13.56 -12.86 -7.78
N GLY A 197 -13.10 -12.03 -8.70
CA GLY A 197 -12.02 -12.38 -9.61
C GLY A 197 -10.75 -12.77 -8.83
N ALA A 198 -10.39 -12.00 -7.80
CA ALA A 198 -9.26 -12.32 -6.94
C ALA A 198 -9.38 -13.70 -6.28
N LYS A 199 -10.57 -14.05 -5.76
CA LYS A 199 -10.81 -15.39 -5.17
C LYS A 199 -10.71 -16.51 -6.19
N GLN A 200 -11.20 -16.30 -7.41
CA GLN A 200 -11.10 -17.28 -8.49
C GLN A 200 -9.63 -17.50 -8.88
N ASN A 201 -8.92 -16.40 -9.16
CA ASN A 201 -7.55 -16.46 -9.63
C ASN A 201 -6.56 -16.96 -8.55
N ARG A 202 -6.79 -16.63 -7.28
CA ARG A 202 -6.06 -17.21 -6.14
C ARG A 202 -6.10 -18.75 -6.14
N ASN A 203 -7.21 -19.35 -6.54
CA ASN A 203 -7.34 -20.81 -6.56
C ASN A 203 -6.50 -21.46 -7.67
N LEU A 204 -6.04 -20.69 -8.66
CA LEU A 204 -5.15 -21.13 -9.73
C LEU A 204 -3.66 -21.09 -9.33
N LEU A 205 -3.33 -20.55 -8.15
CA LEU A 205 -1.96 -20.55 -7.65
C LEU A 205 -1.52 -21.98 -7.31
N THR A 206 -0.59 -22.50 -8.12
CA THR A 206 0.09 -23.79 -7.94
C THR A 206 1.56 -23.57 -7.56
N PRO A 207 1.89 -23.45 -6.25
CA PRO A 207 3.27 -23.34 -5.81
C PRO A 207 4.07 -24.58 -6.21
N SER A 208 5.28 -24.36 -6.72
CA SER A 208 6.28 -25.39 -7.01
C SER A 208 7.51 -25.29 -6.10
N TYR A 209 7.65 -24.19 -5.36
CA TYR A 209 8.79 -23.91 -4.50
C TYR A 209 8.36 -23.45 -3.09
N PRO A 210 9.17 -23.68 -2.04
CA PRO A 210 8.84 -23.26 -0.67
C PRO A 210 8.55 -21.77 -0.51
N TYR A 211 9.23 -20.89 -1.26
CA TYR A 211 8.96 -19.45 -1.21
C TYR A 211 7.56 -19.10 -1.77
N GLN A 212 7.09 -19.83 -2.79
CA GLN A 212 5.77 -19.63 -3.39
C GLN A 212 4.66 -20.06 -2.42
N GLU A 213 4.89 -21.10 -1.62
CA GLU A 213 3.97 -21.49 -0.53
C GLU A 213 3.82 -20.36 0.50
N LYS A 214 4.94 -19.73 0.86
CA LYS A 214 4.95 -18.56 1.74
C LYS A 214 4.17 -17.40 1.13
N GLU A 215 4.42 -17.05 -0.13
CA GLU A 215 3.70 -15.97 -0.82
C GLU A 215 2.19 -16.24 -0.94
N LYS A 216 1.80 -17.47 -1.27
CA LYS A 216 0.39 -17.88 -1.32
C LYS A 216 -0.27 -17.76 0.05
N LYS A 217 0.42 -18.15 1.13
CA LYS A 217 -0.07 -17.96 2.50
C LYS A 217 -0.23 -16.49 2.84
N GLU A 218 0.77 -15.65 2.55
CA GLU A 218 0.71 -14.21 2.80
C GLU A 218 -0.42 -13.53 2.03
N LEU A 219 -0.66 -13.95 0.78
CA LEU A 219 -1.80 -13.53 -0.02
C LEU A 219 -3.12 -13.94 0.65
N ASN A 220 -3.25 -15.19 1.11
CA ASN A 220 -4.46 -15.64 1.80
C ASN A 220 -4.73 -14.80 3.06
N ASP A 221 -3.72 -14.59 3.89
CA ASP A 221 -3.82 -13.76 5.08
C ASP A 221 -4.21 -12.31 4.73
N TYR A 222 -3.67 -11.78 3.63
CA TYR A 222 -4.05 -10.46 3.11
C TYR A 222 -5.50 -10.39 2.64
N MET A 223 -5.95 -11.38 1.87
CA MET A 223 -7.33 -11.48 1.40
C MET A 223 -8.30 -11.62 2.56
N ASP A 224 -7.98 -12.47 3.53
CA ASP A 224 -8.80 -12.68 4.73
C ASP A 224 -8.94 -11.39 5.53
N ARG A 225 -7.89 -10.56 5.62
CA ARG A 225 -7.98 -9.23 6.23
C ARG A 225 -8.89 -8.27 5.46
N ILE A 226 -8.86 -8.30 4.13
CA ILE A 226 -9.73 -7.45 3.28
C ILE A 226 -11.20 -7.83 3.45
N VAL A 227 -11.50 -9.14 3.41
CA VAL A 227 -12.88 -9.64 3.36
C VAL A 227 -13.46 -9.96 4.73
N ARG A 228 -12.67 -9.79 5.81
CA ARG A 228 -13.09 -10.07 7.18
C ARG A 228 -14.34 -9.24 7.52
N PRO A 229 -15.39 -9.86 8.07
CA PRO A 229 -16.49 -9.12 8.65
C PRO A 229 -15.99 -8.24 9.81
N THR A 230 -16.52 -7.02 9.90
CA THR A 230 -16.20 -6.07 10.97
C THR A 230 -17.43 -5.83 11.81
N ILE A 231 -17.28 -5.91 13.14
CA ILE A 231 -18.31 -5.48 14.09
C ILE A 231 -17.83 -4.20 14.73
N SER A 232 -18.67 -3.18 14.76
CA SER A 232 -18.41 -1.91 15.43
C SER A 232 -19.50 -1.63 16.45
N VAL A 233 -19.12 -1.22 17.64
CA VAL A 233 -20.03 -0.66 18.64
C VAL A 233 -19.53 0.70 19.05
N GLY A 234 -20.44 1.62 19.36
CA GLY A 234 -20.08 2.98 19.71
C GLY A 234 -21.08 3.61 20.68
N TYR A 235 -20.59 4.58 21.44
CA TYR A 235 -21.39 5.45 22.29
C TYR A 235 -20.92 6.89 22.07
N ASN A 236 -21.84 7.81 21.86
CA ASN A 236 -21.57 9.25 21.80
C ASN A 236 -22.47 9.97 22.79
N TYR A 237 -21.88 10.93 23.51
CA TYR A 237 -22.58 11.86 24.38
C TYR A 237 -22.41 13.28 23.83
N TYR A 238 -23.49 14.05 23.84
CA TYR A 238 -23.51 15.46 23.44
C TYR A 238 -24.28 16.29 24.46
N HIS A 239 -23.76 17.48 24.73
CA HIS A 239 -24.39 18.52 25.54
C HIS A 239 -24.01 19.89 24.97
N ASP A 240 -24.94 20.83 24.95
CA ASP A 240 -24.74 22.22 24.48
C ASP A 240 -25.17 23.27 25.51
N SER A 241 -25.06 24.55 25.14
CA SER A 241 -25.44 25.69 25.98
C SER A 241 -26.95 25.83 26.19
N ASP A 242 -27.74 25.14 25.37
CA ASP A 242 -29.20 25.25 25.33
C ASP A 242 -29.82 24.02 26.03
N GLU A 243 -29.02 23.34 26.85
CA GLU A 243 -29.36 22.18 27.68
C GLU A 243 -29.86 20.95 26.90
N ASN A 244 -29.54 20.87 25.60
CA ASN A 244 -29.79 19.64 24.84
C ASN A 244 -28.78 18.58 25.25
N ILE A 245 -29.27 17.44 25.71
CA ILE A 245 -28.46 16.27 26.06
C ILE A 245 -28.83 15.14 25.11
N THR A 246 -27.83 14.54 24.45
CA THR A 246 -28.04 13.39 23.57
C THR A 246 -27.10 12.24 23.89
N ASN A 247 -27.66 11.04 24.06
CA ASN A 247 -26.95 9.78 24.19
C ASN A 247 -27.21 8.94 22.94
N ARG A 248 -26.16 8.51 22.27
CA ARG A 248 -26.28 7.78 21.00
C ARG A 248 -25.48 6.49 21.04
N TYR A 249 -26.17 5.37 20.89
CA TYR A 249 -25.59 4.03 20.87
C TYR A 249 -25.57 3.52 19.44
N LEU A 250 -24.46 2.95 19.00
CA LEU A 250 -24.28 2.46 17.64
C LEU A 250 -23.86 1.01 17.66
N ALA A 251 -24.42 0.23 16.76
CA ALA A 251 -23.97 -1.11 16.41
C ALA A 251 -23.87 -1.20 14.88
N GLY A 252 -22.80 -1.79 14.38
CA GLY A 252 -22.55 -1.94 12.95
C GLY A 252 -21.95 -3.29 12.62
N LEU A 253 -22.35 -3.85 11.49
CA LEU A 253 -21.80 -5.06 10.89
C LEU A 253 -21.42 -4.78 9.43
N GLY A 254 -20.14 -4.80 9.13
CA GLY A 254 -19.61 -4.73 7.78
C GLY A 254 -19.21 -6.11 7.26
N PHE A 255 -19.52 -6.44 6.01
CA PHE A 255 -19.16 -7.72 5.40
C PHE A 255 -19.13 -7.63 3.87
N TRP A 256 -18.52 -8.62 3.21
CA TRP A 256 -18.46 -8.69 1.75
C TRP A 256 -19.40 -9.77 1.19
N THR A 257 -20.09 -9.46 0.09
CA THR A 257 -20.85 -10.43 -0.71
C THR A 257 -20.47 -10.27 -2.18
N GLY A 258 -19.64 -11.20 -2.69
CA GLY A 258 -19.01 -11.02 -4.00
C GLY A 258 -18.11 -9.77 -4.00
N ASN A 259 -18.36 -8.84 -4.93
CA ASN A 259 -17.63 -7.57 -5.06
C ASN A 259 -18.28 -6.42 -4.28
N TRP A 260 -19.39 -6.69 -3.58
CA TRP A 260 -20.12 -5.70 -2.82
C TRP A 260 -19.66 -5.71 -1.37
N LYS A 261 -19.24 -4.55 -0.88
CA LYS A 261 -19.06 -4.27 0.53
C LYS A 261 -20.38 -3.80 1.10
N ASN A 262 -20.90 -4.54 2.06
CA ASN A 262 -22.16 -4.30 2.73
C ASN A 262 -21.92 -3.81 4.16
N GLU A 263 -22.83 -2.99 4.64
CA GLU A 263 -22.83 -2.47 6.00
C GLU A 263 -24.27 -2.43 6.52
N LEU A 264 -24.50 -3.07 7.66
CA LEU A 264 -25.72 -2.93 8.44
C LEU A 264 -25.40 -2.03 9.63
N THR A 265 -26.23 -1.04 9.89
CA THR A 265 -26.07 -0.14 11.04
C THR A 265 -27.37 -0.05 11.81
N TYR A 266 -27.28 -0.15 13.13
CA TYR A 266 -28.31 0.24 14.06
C TYR A 266 -27.81 1.39 14.92
N ARG A 267 -28.65 2.39 15.15
CA ARG A 267 -28.36 3.51 16.01
C ARG A 267 -29.58 3.82 16.87
N HIS A 268 -29.38 3.80 18.17
CA HIS A 268 -30.36 4.30 19.14
C HIS A 268 -29.93 5.69 19.59
N THR A 269 -30.87 6.62 19.69
CA THR A 269 -30.64 7.98 20.20
C THR A 269 -31.69 8.29 21.25
N ASP A 270 -31.24 8.61 22.46
CA ASP A 270 -32.02 9.29 23.48
C ASP A 270 -31.62 10.77 23.47
N ALA A 271 -32.57 11.67 23.26
CA ALA A 271 -32.32 13.11 23.19
C ALA A 271 -33.34 13.86 24.03
N LYS A 272 -32.85 14.69 24.95
CA LYS A 272 -33.69 15.45 25.88
C LYS A 272 -33.21 16.88 26.07
N ASN A 273 -34.10 17.76 26.50
CA ASN A 273 -33.81 19.05 27.10
C ASN A 273 -34.72 19.26 28.32
N ASP A 274 -34.79 20.47 28.86
CA ASP A 274 -35.61 20.77 30.06
C ASP A 274 -37.12 20.49 29.88
N ALA A 275 -37.61 20.44 28.63
CA ALA A 275 -39.04 20.33 28.32
C ALA A 275 -39.42 19.06 27.55
N ILE A 276 -38.51 18.48 26.77
CA ILE A 276 -38.78 17.41 25.81
C ILE A 276 -37.84 16.25 26.09
N ASP A 277 -38.37 15.02 26.10
CA ASP A 277 -37.60 13.77 26.18
C ASP A 277 -38.06 12.84 25.05
N ASN A 278 -37.20 12.68 24.04
CA ASN A 278 -37.51 12.01 22.80
C ASN A 278 -36.47 10.95 22.47
N ARG A 279 -36.88 9.97 21.67
CA ARG A 279 -35.98 8.90 21.20
C ARG A 279 -36.15 8.62 19.71
N ALA A 280 -35.08 8.11 19.12
CA ALA A 280 -35.08 7.63 17.75
C ALA A 280 -34.27 6.35 17.58
N ASP A 281 -34.78 5.44 16.76
CA ASP A 281 -34.15 4.20 16.36
C ASP A 281 -33.94 4.20 14.84
N ASP A 282 -32.69 4.15 14.41
CA ASP A 282 -32.31 4.09 13.00
C ASP A 282 -31.75 2.70 12.67
N PHE A 283 -32.31 2.06 11.65
CA PHE A 283 -31.73 0.89 11.02
C PHE A 283 -31.40 1.20 9.57
N SER A 284 -30.19 0.87 9.09
CA SER A 284 -29.83 1.06 7.69
C SER A 284 -28.99 -0.08 7.13
N PHE A 285 -29.19 -0.35 5.85
CA PHE A 285 -28.34 -1.20 5.03
C PHE A 285 -27.72 -0.35 3.93
N ARG A 286 -26.39 -0.41 3.80
CA ARG A 286 -25.62 0.23 2.73
C ARG A 286 -24.81 -0.81 1.97
N THR A 287 -24.68 -0.62 0.67
CA THR A 287 -23.86 -1.48 -0.18
C THR A 287 -23.09 -0.66 -1.20
N TYR A 288 -21.87 -1.09 -1.51
CA TYR A 288 -20.97 -0.40 -2.43
C TYR A 288 -20.07 -1.39 -3.17
N ALA A 289 -19.86 -1.17 -4.47
CA ALA A 289 -18.93 -1.95 -5.28
C ALA A 289 -18.17 -1.06 -6.28
N LYS A 290 -16.93 -1.47 -6.58
CA LYS A 290 -16.21 -0.98 -7.77
C LYS A 290 -16.59 -1.86 -8.95
N LEU A 291 -17.37 -1.32 -9.88
CA LEU A 291 -17.81 -2.05 -11.08
C LEU A 291 -16.68 -2.20 -12.09
N THR A 292 -15.84 -1.18 -12.16
CA THR A 292 -14.55 -1.24 -12.86
C THR A 292 -13.47 -0.79 -11.88
N GLY A 293 -12.20 -1.06 -12.16
CA GLY A 293 -11.10 -0.56 -11.31
C GLY A 293 -11.07 0.98 -11.16
N ILE A 294 -11.93 1.68 -11.90
CA ILE A 294 -12.06 3.13 -11.96
C ILE A 294 -13.40 3.58 -11.36
N PHE A 295 -14.52 2.95 -11.71
CA PHE A 295 -15.87 3.40 -11.36
C PHE A 295 -16.47 2.63 -10.17
N GLY A 296 -16.95 3.37 -9.17
CA GLY A 296 -17.66 2.88 -8.00
C GLY A 296 -19.12 3.32 -7.98
N ILE A 297 -19.98 2.44 -7.47
CA ILE A 297 -21.40 2.73 -7.23
C ILE A 297 -21.81 2.15 -5.87
N GLY A 298 -22.73 2.83 -5.20
CA GLY A 298 -23.35 2.32 -4.00
C GLY A 298 -24.67 2.97 -3.71
N GLY A 299 -25.36 2.42 -2.74
CA GLY A 299 -26.59 2.96 -2.22
C GLY A 299 -27.03 2.23 -0.96
N GLY A 300 -28.11 2.70 -0.37
CA GLY A 300 -28.64 2.12 0.83
C GLY A 300 -30.07 2.52 1.10
N LEU A 301 -30.71 1.74 1.96
CA LEU A 301 -32.06 1.96 2.46
C LEU A 301 -32.01 1.88 3.98
N GLY A 302 -32.88 2.65 4.64
CA GLY A 302 -33.03 2.60 6.07
C GLY A 302 -34.45 2.93 6.51
N LEU A 303 -34.68 2.69 7.79
CA LEU A 303 -35.91 3.01 8.49
C LEU A 303 -35.51 3.71 9.78
N THR A 304 -36.07 4.90 9.99
CA THR A 304 -35.93 5.68 11.22
C THR A 304 -37.28 5.73 11.90
N GLN A 305 -37.38 5.17 13.09
CA GLN A 305 -38.54 5.32 13.96
C GLN A 305 -38.25 6.43 14.98
N MET A 306 -39.17 7.38 15.10
CA MET A 306 -39.13 8.46 16.08
C MET A 306 -40.28 8.28 17.06
N ALA A 307 -40.03 8.42 18.35
CA ALA A 307 -41.08 8.29 19.36
C ALA A 307 -41.13 9.53 20.27
N ASN A 308 -42.29 10.18 20.25
CA ASN A 308 -42.70 11.29 21.11
C ASN A 308 -44.16 11.07 21.56
N ASP A 309 -44.40 10.31 22.64
CA ASP A 309 -45.74 9.81 23.06
C ASP A 309 -46.52 8.96 22.01
N LYS A 310 -46.16 9.02 20.72
CA LYS A 310 -46.61 8.27 19.55
C LYS A 310 -45.37 7.97 18.68
N SER A 311 -45.37 6.83 17.98
CA SER A 311 -44.29 6.45 17.06
C SER A 311 -44.59 6.88 15.62
N ASP A 312 -43.60 7.39 14.90
CA ASP A 312 -43.66 7.69 13.47
C ASP A 312 -42.44 7.12 12.71
N ASP A 313 -42.68 6.54 11.54
CA ASP A 313 -41.72 5.74 10.81
C ASP A 313 -41.34 6.41 9.48
N HIS A 314 -40.05 6.55 9.23
CA HIS A 314 -39.51 7.27 8.08
C HIS A 314 -38.54 6.40 7.28
N ILE A 315 -38.78 6.27 5.97
CA ILE A 315 -37.85 5.61 5.07
C ILE A 315 -36.72 6.58 4.71
N THR A 316 -35.48 6.13 4.89
CA THR A 316 -34.26 6.84 4.48
C THR A 316 -33.58 6.10 3.33
N TRP A 317 -32.82 6.82 2.51
CA TRP A 317 -32.09 6.21 1.41
C TRP A 317 -30.87 7.04 1.02
N ASN A 318 -29.89 6.39 0.40
CA ASN A 318 -28.75 7.08 -0.20
C ASN A 318 -28.32 6.42 -1.52
N LEU A 319 -27.71 7.22 -2.37
CA LEU A 319 -27.09 6.83 -3.62
C LEU A 319 -25.72 7.51 -3.73
N LYS A 320 -24.74 6.78 -4.27
CA LYS A 320 -23.37 7.26 -4.46
C LYS A 320 -22.80 6.73 -5.77
N ALA A 321 -22.09 7.58 -6.49
CA ALA A 321 -21.22 7.19 -7.59
C ALA A 321 -19.87 7.91 -7.49
N ASP A 322 -18.78 7.23 -7.83
CA ASP A 322 -17.45 7.81 -7.83
C ASP A 322 -16.54 7.23 -8.93
N VAL A 323 -15.53 8.01 -9.29
CA VAL A 323 -14.49 7.66 -10.24
C VAL A 323 -13.12 7.87 -9.62
N ASN A 324 -12.27 6.86 -9.73
CA ASN A 324 -10.86 6.94 -9.37
C ASN A 324 -10.07 7.39 -10.60
N PHE A 325 -9.18 8.35 -10.41
CA PHE A 325 -8.20 8.77 -11.40
C PHE A 325 -6.81 8.70 -10.77
N ILE A 326 -5.79 9.17 -11.50
CA ILE A 326 -4.41 9.08 -11.03
C ILE A 326 -4.28 9.84 -9.70
N ASN A 327 -3.96 9.09 -8.64
CA ASN A 327 -3.78 9.61 -7.29
C ASN A 327 -5.00 10.32 -6.70
N GLY A 328 -6.23 9.99 -7.11
CA GLY A 328 -7.41 10.60 -6.51
C GLY A 328 -8.75 9.99 -6.89
N THR A 329 -9.80 10.57 -6.33
CA THR A 329 -11.19 10.13 -6.50
C THR A 329 -12.10 11.36 -6.54
N ALA A 330 -13.10 11.34 -7.41
CA ALA A 330 -14.18 12.32 -7.40
C ALA A 330 -15.52 11.58 -7.41
N GLY A 331 -16.55 12.17 -6.82
CA GLY A 331 -17.86 11.53 -6.83
C GLY A 331 -18.98 12.45 -6.40
N VAL A 332 -20.17 11.88 -6.50
CA VAL A 332 -21.43 12.52 -6.14
C VAL A 332 -22.21 11.58 -5.24
N SER A 333 -22.99 12.15 -4.32
CA SER A 333 -23.92 11.39 -3.50
C SER A 333 -25.18 12.19 -3.21
N VAL A 334 -26.31 11.50 -3.18
CA VAL A 334 -27.59 12.05 -2.74
C VAL A 334 -28.12 11.16 -1.62
N ALA A 335 -28.58 11.76 -0.53
CA ALA A 335 -29.19 11.04 0.59
C ALA A 335 -30.44 11.75 1.07
N ARG A 336 -31.46 10.99 1.46
CA ARG A 336 -32.66 11.46 2.15
C ARG A 336 -32.65 10.86 3.55
N ASP A 337 -32.54 11.70 4.55
CA ASP A 337 -32.42 11.34 5.96
C ASP A 337 -33.40 12.18 6.82
N VAL A 338 -33.44 11.88 8.12
CA VAL A 338 -34.20 12.63 9.13
C VAL A 338 -33.27 13.04 10.26
N PHE A 339 -33.52 14.19 10.89
CA PHE A 339 -32.70 14.64 12.01
C PHE A 339 -33.03 13.90 13.30
N THR A 340 -31.98 13.40 13.96
CA THR A 340 -32.07 12.71 15.25
C THR A 340 -31.04 13.24 16.25
N ASP A 341 -30.59 14.49 16.08
CA ASP A 341 -29.45 15.04 16.83
C ASP A 341 -29.86 15.77 18.12
N THR A 342 -31.09 16.28 18.22
CA THR A 342 -31.63 16.92 19.44
C THR A 342 -33.10 16.53 19.64
N ALA A 343 -33.62 16.74 20.86
CA ALA A 343 -34.99 16.41 21.22
C ALA A 343 -36.02 17.15 20.35
N GLU A 344 -35.78 18.44 20.09
CA GLU A 344 -36.62 19.30 19.24
C GLU A 344 -36.61 18.88 17.76
N LEU A 345 -35.46 18.47 17.23
CA LEU A 345 -35.38 18.01 15.85
C LEU A 345 -36.15 16.70 15.63
N ILE A 346 -36.13 15.81 16.63
CA ILE A 346 -36.94 14.58 16.64
C ILE A 346 -38.42 14.93 16.73
N GLU A 347 -38.79 15.87 17.62
CA GLU A 347 -40.17 16.33 17.81
C GLU A 347 -40.78 16.89 16.51
N ASN A 348 -40.00 17.73 15.81
CA ASN A 348 -40.41 18.41 14.59
C ASN A 348 -40.34 17.52 13.33
N ARG A 349 -39.77 16.31 13.43
CA ARG A 349 -39.70 15.32 12.34
C ARG A 349 -39.08 15.88 11.06
N ILE A 350 -38.02 16.68 11.21
CA ILE A 350 -37.39 17.39 10.11
C ILE A 350 -36.62 16.41 9.23
N ARG A 351 -37.06 16.29 7.97
CA ARG A 351 -36.44 15.47 6.94
C ARG A 351 -35.58 16.36 6.06
N HIS A 352 -34.51 15.80 5.50
CA HIS A 352 -33.64 16.56 4.62
C HIS A 352 -33.07 15.73 3.48
N THR A 353 -32.94 16.34 2.31
CA THR A 353 -32.22 15.79 1.16
C THR A 353 -30.85 16.44 1.06
N THR A 354 -29.79 15.67 1.18
CA THR A 354 -28.41 16.15 1.02
C THR A 354 -27.85 15.72 -0.33
N THR A 355 -27.44 16.68 -1.15
CA THR A 355 -26.62 16.45 -2.36
C THR A 355 -25.18 16.86 -2.07
N SER A 356 -24.22 15.97 -2.33
CA SER A 356 -22.80 16.25 -2.14
C SER A 356 -21.99 15.96 -3.40
N ILE A 357 -21.02 16.82 -3.67
CA ILE A 357 -19.96 16.60 -4.67
C ILE A 357 -18.65 16.61 -3.91
N PHE A 358 -17.79 15.62 -4.12
CA PHE A 358 -16.50 15.53 -3.46
C PHE A 358 -15.36 15.24 -4.43
N LEU A 359 -14.18 15.72 -4.07
CA LEU A 359 -12.92 15.51 -4.76
C LEU A 359 -11.83 15.24 -3.73
N SER A 360 -11.02 14.23 -3.97
CA SER A 360 -9.80 13.93 -3.22
C SER A 360 -8.66 13.71 -4.21
N GLN A 361 -7.56 14.43 -4.05
CA GLN A 361 -6.36 14.30 -4.88
C GLN A 361 -5.13 14.29 -3.97
N LYS A 362 -4.38 13.20 -4.01
CA LYS A 362 -3.03 13.14 -3.49
C LYS A 362 -2.09 13.81 -4.49
N LEU A 363 -1.45 14.89 -4.06
CA LEU A 363 -0.50 15.66 -4.89
C LEU A 363 0.91 15.08 -4.77
N THR A 364 1.28 14.64 -3.57
CA THR A 364 2.57 14.00 -3.25
C THR A 364 2.36 12.95 -2.17
N ASP A 365 3.42 12.24 -1.77
CA ASP A 365 3.35 11.32 -0.62
C ASP A 365 3.04 11.96 0.72
N ARG A 366 3.14 13.29 0.82
CA ARG A 366 2.91 14.04 2.06
C ARG A 366 1.70 14.98 2.01
N TRP A 367 1.19 15.26 0.81
CA TRP A 367 0.17 16.29 0.60
C TRP A 367 -1.00 15.76 -0.21
N ALA A 368 -2.21 16.03 0.29
CA ALA A 368 -3.46 15.75 -0.41
C ALA A 368 -4.41 16.94 -0.25
N VAL A 369 -5.24 17.16 -1.28
CA VAL A 369 -6.32 18.15 -1.29
C VAL A 369 -7.63 17.38 -1.28
N ASN A 370 -8.52 17.76 -0.37
CA ASN A 370 -9.87 17.22 -0.27
C ASN A 370 -10.85 18.39 -0.33
N GLY A 371 -11.85 18.30 -1.19
CA GLY A 371 -12.92 19.28 -1.32
C GLY A 371 -14.26 18.57 -1.25
N THR A 372 -15.23 19.17 -0.57
CA THR A 372 -16.62 18.69 -0.57
C THR A 372 -17.54 19.89 -0.58
N TYR A 373 -18.44 19.93 -1.55
CA TYR A 373 -19.58 20.84 -1.58
C TYR A 373 -20.82 20.06 -1.18
N ARG A 374 -21.63 20.63 -0.28
CA ARG A 374 -22.86 20.01 0.22
C ARG A 374 -24.01 21.02 0.15
N TYR A 375 -25.07 20.63 -0.54
CA TYR A 375 -26.34 21.32 -0.56
C TYR A 375 -27.37 20.47 0.19
N ARG A 376 -28.19 21.10 1.03
CA ARG A 376 -29.23 20.43 1.80
C ARG A 376 -30.55 21.18 1.66
N ASP A 377 -31.59 20.41 1.37
CA ASP A 377 -32.98 20.85 1.25
C ASP A 377 -33.78 20.25 2.41
N TYR A 378 -34.50 21.07 3.17
CA TYR A 378 -35.19 20.69 4.41
C TYR A 378 -36.70 20.64 4.21
N SER A 379 -37.40 19.76 4.94
CA SER A 379 -38.85 19.59 4.78
C SER A 379 -39.69 20.62 5.53
N ASP A 380 -39.08 21.50 6.31
CA ASP A 380 -39.68 22.59 7.06
C ASP A 380 -39.49 23.96 6.38
N ASP A 381 -39.09 23.95 5.10
CA ASP A 381 -38.88 25.14 4.25
C ASP A 381 -37.79 26.11 4.76
N ASN A 382 -36.90 25.66 5.66
CA ASN A 382 -35.73 26.39 6.15
C ASN A 382 -34.46 26.21 5.30
#